data_AF-A0A2V7BTI6-F1
#
_entry.id   AF-A0A2V7BTI6-F1
#
_cell.length_a   1.000
_cell.length_b   1.000
_cell.length_c   1.000
_cell.angle_alpha   90.00
_cell.angle_beta   90.00
_cell.angle_gamma   90.00
#
_symmetry.space_group_name_H-M   'P 1'
#
loop_
_entity.id
_entity.type
_entity.pdbx_description
1 polymer ?
#
loop_
_entity_poly.entity_id
_entity_poly.type
_entity_poly.pdbx_seq_one_letter_code
_entity_poly.pdbx_strand_id
1 'polypeptide(L)'
;MRRSGLIALAAACALLVLVGMLYPDAKRPEQSLTTFGTGPWGYRAVFDLLTELGFPVARTQEPPEKLAPDATVWWIEPAGLCGAAVAGGGWQGEPWVRAGGTAVVFLAPGAGEDG
;
A
#
# COMPACT_ATOMS: atom_id res chain seq x y z
N MET A 1 19.49 -4.96 -44.33
CA MET A 1 18.71 -5.80 -43.39
C MET A 1 17.63 -6.53 -44.17
N ARG A 2 17.54 -7.86 -44.06
CA ARG A 2 16.55 -8.66 -44.80
C ARG A 2 15.15 -8.25 -44.37
N ARG A 3 14.24 -7.98 -45.31
CA ARG A 3 12.84 -7.58 -45.06
C ARG A 3 12.15 -8.48 -44.01
N SER A 4 12.51 -9.76 -44.00
CA SER A 4 12.06 -10.76 -43.02
C SER A 4 12.37 -10.39 -41.56
N GLY A 5 13.52 -9.75 -41.29
CA GLY A 5 13.90 -9.35 -39.94
C GLY A 5 13.10 -8.16 -39.41
N LEU A 6 12.74 -7.22 -40.29
CA LEU A 6 11.88 -6.08 -39.93
C LEU A 6 10.45 -6.54 -39.64
N ILE A 7 9.94 -7.51 -40.41
CA ILE A 7 8.62 -8.10 -40.19
C ILE A 7 8.58 -8.87 -38.86
N ALA A 8 9.62 -9.65 -38.57
CA ALA A 8 9.72 -10.39 -37.31
C ALA A 8 9.78 -9.45 -36.09
N LEU A 9 10.55 -8.35 -36.19
CA LEU A 9 10.63 -7.35 -35.13
C LEU A 9 9.29 -6.64 -34.91
N ALA A 10 8.62 -6.22 -35.99
CA ALA A 10 7.32 -5.57 -35.92
C ALA A 10 6.26 -6.50 -35.30
N ALA A 11 6.27 -7.78 -35.70
CA ALA A 11 5.38 -8.79 -35.13
C ALA A 11 5.66 -9.02 -33.63
N ALA A 12 6.93 -9.09 -33.22
CA ALA A 12 7.30 -9.23 -31.81
C ALA A 12 6.86 -8.00 -30.98
N CYS A 13 7.07 -6.79 -31.47
CA CYS A 13 6.61 -5.57 -30.80
C CYS A 13 5.08 -5.52 -30.69
N ALA A 14 4.37 -5.85 -31.77
CA ALA A 14 2.90 -5.90 -31.75
C ALA A 14 2.38 -6.95 -30.75
N LEU A 15 3.05 -8.11 -30.67
CA LEU A 15 2.71 -9.15 -29.71
C LEU A 15 2.93 -8.70 -28.27
N LEU A 16 4.04 -8.02 -27.97
CA LEU A 16 4.32 -7.48 -26.64
C LEU A 16 3.31 -6.40 -26.23
N VAL A 17 2.90 -5.53 -27.16
CA VAL A 17 1.84 -4.55 -26.91
C VAL A 17 0.50 -5.23 -26.62
N LEU A 18 0.13 -6.24 -27.41
CA LEU A 18 -1.08 -7.04 -27.17
C LEU A 18 -1.04 -7.74 -25.82
N VAL A 19 0.10 -8.31 -25.43
CA VAL A 19 0.28 -8.91 -24.09
C VAL A 19 0.12 -7.87 -22.99
N GLY A 20 0.72 -6.68 -23.13
CA GLY A 20 0.55 -5.58 -22.17
C GLY A 20 -0.89 -5.04 -22.10
N MET A 21 -1.67 -5.14 -23.18
CA MET A 21 -3.07 -4.74 -23.22
C MET A 21 -4.02 -5.81 -22.67
N LEU A 22 -3.74 -7.10 -22.88
CA LEU A 22 -4.53 -8.22 -22.34
C LEU A 22 -4.21 -8.55 -20.89
N TYR A 23 -3.01 -8.19 -20.42
CA TYR A 23 -2.65 -8.15 -19.00
C TYR A 23 -2.59 -6.68 -18.53
N PRO A 24 -3.70 -5.93 -18.54
CA PRO A 24 -3.72 -4.64 -17.88
C PRO A 24 -3.34 -4.90 -16.43
N ASP A 25 -2.31 -4.21 -15.97
CA ASP A 25 -1.80 -4.32 -14.60
C ASP A 25 -2.99 -4.20 -13.64
N ALA A 26 -3.42 -5.32 -13.06
CA ALA A 26 -4.65 -5.40 -12.27
C ALA A 26 -4.60 -4.49 -11.02
N LYS A 27 -3.45 -3.84 -10.81
CA LYS A 27 -3.17 -2.90 -9.73
C LYS A 27 -3.32 -1.43 -10.12
N ARG A 28 -3.75 -1.08 -11.33
CA ARG A 28 -3.72 0.32 -11.81
C ARG A 28 -4.80 1.27 -11.24
N PRO A 29 -6.04 0.85 -10.89
CA PRO A 29 -7.02 1.79 -10.34
C PRO A 29 -6.88 2.05 -8.82
N GLU A 30 -6.16 1.19 -8.09
CA GLU A 30 -6.02 1.27 -6.62
C GLU A 30 -4.69 1.88 -6.16
N GLN A 31 -3.86 2.34 -7.10
CA GLN A 31 -2.64 3.07 -6.79
C GLN A 31 -3.01 4.50 -6.38
N SER A 32 -2.95 4.77 -5.08
CA SER A 32 -2.74 6.10 -4.49
C SER A 32 -3.94 6.87 -3.98
N LEU A 33 -4.53 6.36 -2.90
CA LEU A 33 -4.92 7.26 -1.80
C LEU A 33 -4.31 6.84 -0.46
N THR A 34 -4.05 5.55 -0.23
CA THR A 34 -3.83 5.04 1.12
C THR A 34 -2.49 4.32 1.31
N THR A 35 -1.51 4.99 1.94
CA THR A 35 -0.26 4.43 2.58
C THR A 35 0.76 3.75 1.69
N PHE A 36 0.33 3.17 0.59
CA PHE A 36 1.14 2.60 -0.47
C PHE A 36 1.00 3.37 -1.79
N GLY A 37 0.33 4.52 -1.79
CA GLY A 37 0.34 5.37 -2.97
C GLY A 37 0.45 6.85 -2.67
N THR A 38 1.61 7.36 -3.04
CA THR A 38 1.82 8.52 -3.90
C THR A 38 3.13 8.25 -4.61
N GLY A 39 3.08 7.41 -5.63
CA GLY A 39 4.27 6.92 -6.34
C GLY A 39 5.31 6.24 -5.43
N PRO A 40 6.55 6.06 -5.92
CA PRO A 40 7.63 5.40 -5.17
C PRO A 40 8.07 6.12 -3.87
N TRP A 41 7.39 7.21 -3.47
CA TRP A 41 7.84 8.12 -2.40
C TRP A 41 6.76 8.48 -1.36
N GLY A 42 5.65 7.74 -1.27
CA GLY A 42 4.58 8.03 -0.31
C GLY A 42 5.09 8.24 1.13
N TYR A 43 4.64 9.33 1.77
CA TYR A 43 5.02 9.79 3.11
C TYR A 43 6.52 9.94 3.39
N ARG A 44 7.33 10.05 2.33
CA ARG A 44 8.78 10.28 2.43
C ARG A 44 9.13 11.50 3.28
N ALA A 45 8.40 12.61 3.13
CA ALA A 45 8.70 13.82 3.91
C ALA A 45 8.59 13.60 5.44
N VAL A 46 7.58 12.85 5.90
CA VAL A 46 7.42 12.52 7.32
C VAL A 46 8.51 11.56 7.77
N PHE A 47 8.81 10.54 6.96
CA PHE A 47 9.87 9.58 7.25
C PHE A 47 11.25 10.23 7.32
N ASP A 48 11.57 11.09 6.35
CA ASP A 48 12.84 11.82 6.26
C ASP A 48 12.95 12.79 7.44
N LEU A 49 11.88 13.53 7.77
CA LEU A 49 11.86 14.40 8.96
C LEU A 49 12.09 13.62 10.27
N LEU A 50 11.41 12.49 10.48
CA LEU A 50 11.61 11.68 11.68
C LEU A 50 13.04 11.13 11.77
N THR A 51 13.61 10.77 10.62
CA THR A 51 15.01 10.34 10.51
C THR A 51 15.97 11.49 10.84
N GLU A 52 15.74 12.69 10.30
CA GLU A 52 16.53 13.91 10.58
C GLU A 52 16.47 14.33 12.05
N LEU A 53 15.32 14.13 12.69
CA LEU A 53 15.12 14.37 14.12
C LEU A 53 15.76 13.28 15.01
N GLY A 54 16.35 12.23 14.41
CA GLY A 54 17.08 11.18 15.12
C GLY A 54 16.21 10.04 15.65
N PHE A 55 14.96 9.91 15.19
CA PHE A 55 14.12 8.78 15.58
C PHE A 55 14.48 7.51 14.78
N PRO A 56 14.54 6.34 15.43
CA PRO A 56 14.74 5.06 14.76
C PRO A 56 13.45 4.61 14.07
N VAL A 57 13.26 5.06 12.82
CA VAL A 57 12.06 4.74 12.02
C VAL A 57 12.36 3.66 10.97
N ALA A 58 11.41 2.74 10.80
CA ALA A 58 11.46 1.69 9.78
C ALA A 58 10.09 1.54 9.10
N ARG A 59 10.10 1.10 7.84
CA ARG A 59 8.89 0.75 7.10
C ARG A 59 8.71 -0.77 7.15
N THR A 60 7.48 -1.24 7.37
CA THR A 60 7.18 -2.66 7.45
C THR A 60 5.88 -3.00 6.73
N GLN A 61 5.84 -4.19 6.13
CA GLN A 61 4.63 -4.84 5.62
C GLN A 61 4.24 -6.05 6.48
N GLU A 62 4.96 -6.27 7.59
CA GLU A 62 4.67 -7.38 8.48
C GLU A 62 3.29 -7.20 9.12
N PRO A 63 2.55 -8.30 9.30
CA PRO A 63 1.28 -8.24 9.99
C PRO A 63 1.48 -7.94 11.49
N PRO A 64 0.44 -7.43 12.20
CA PRO A 64 0.56 -6.96 13.57
C PRO A 64 1.17 -7.97 14.56
N GLU A 65 0.96 -9.27 14.34
CA GLU A 65 1.42 -10.35 15.24
C GLU A 65 2.94 -10.51 15.24
N LYS A 66 3.64 -9.93 14.26
CA LYS A 66 5.10 -9.96 14.17
C LYS A 66 5.76 -8.63 14.54
N LEU A 67 4.97 -7.61 14.86
CA LEU A 67 5.49 -6.34 15.33
C LEU A 67 6.02 -6.49 16.76
N ALA A 68 6.99 -5.67 17.13
CA ALA A 68 7.41 -5.60 18.53
C ALA A 68 6.22 -5.18 19.41
N PRO A 69 6.05 -5.79 20.59
CA PRO A 69 4.88 -5.57 21.44
C PRO A 69 4.77 -4.15 21.99
N ASP A 70 5.86 -3.39 21.98
CA ASP A 70 5.98 -2.00 22.45
C ASP A 70 6.21 -1.00 21.29
N ALA A 71 6.11 -1.44 20.04
CA ALA A 71 6.32 -0.55 18.90
C ALA A 71 5.19 0.47 18.76
N THR A 72 5.55 1.66 18.24
CA THR A 72 4.57 2.62 17.71
C THR A 72 4.51 2.46 16.20
N VAL A 73 3.31 2.18 15.67
CA VAL A 73 3.11 1.99 14.23
C VAL A 73 2.02 2.93 13.73
N TRP A 74 2.33 3.55 12.59
CA TRP A 74 1.48 4.54 11.94
C TRP A 74 0.74 3.85 10.81
N TRP A 75 -0.52 3.49 11.06
CA TRP A 75 -1.44 3.00 10.05
C TRP A 75 -2.08 4.19 9.36
N ILE A 76 -1.55 4.50 8.20
CA ILE A 76 -2.20 5.45 7.33
C ILE A 76 -3.31 4.68 6.60
N GLU A 77 -4.51 5.25 6.53
CA GLU A 77 -5.69 4.73 5.82
C GLU A 77 -5.79 3.19 5.72
N PRO A 78 -5.81 2.49 6.86
CA PRO A 78 -5.82 1.04 6.89
C PRO A 78 -7.15 0.50 6.37
N ALA A 79 -7.07 -0.48 5.47
CA ALA A 79 -8.24 -1.18 4.97
C ALA A 79 -9.03 -1.84 6.11
N GLY A 80 -10.36 -1.79 6.02
CA GLY A 80 -11.26 -2.49 6.95
C GLY A 80 -11.46 -1.80 8.31
N LEU A 81 -10.94 -0.58 8.53
CA LEU A 81 -11.25 0.17 9.76
C LEU A 81 -12.63 0.85 9.75
N CYS A 82 -13.14 1.23 8.58
CA CYS A 82 -14.38 2.01 8.45
C CYS A 82 -15.33 1.53 7.34
N GLY A 83 -15.20 0.28 6.88
CA GLY A 83 -16.13 -0.33 5.93
C GLY A 83 -17.12 -1.24 6.63
N ALA A 84 -18.38 -1.23 6.19
CA ALA A 84 -19.50 -2.03 6.69
C ALA A 84 -19.07 -3.34 7.37
N ALA A 85 -19.45 -3.46 8.65
CA ALA A 85 -19.27 -4.60 9.55
C ALA A 85 -18.56 -5.79 8.89
N VAL A 86 -17.24 -5.89 9.08
CA VAL A 86 -16.48 -7.08 8.70
C VAL A 86 -17.17 -8.27 9.35
N ALA A 87 -17.80 -9.11 8.54
CA ALA A 87 -18.47 -10.32 9.00
C ALA A 87 -17.41 -11.26 9.61
N GLY A 88 -17.17 -11.13 10.91
CA GLY A 88 -16.26 -12.01 11.66
C GLY A 88 -15.07 -11.36 12.36
N GLY A 89 -14.94 -10.03 12.48
CA GLY A 89 -13.96 -9.47 13.42
C GLY A 89 -13.39 -8.13 12.99
N GLY A 90 -13.20 -7.24 13.98
CA GLY A 90 -12.72 -5.88 13.80
C GLY A 90 -11.29 -5.76 13.28
N TRP A 91 -10.68 -4.61 13.51
CA TRP A 91 -9.35 -4.31 13.01
C TRP A 91 -8.28 -5.27 13.56
N GLN A 92 -7.51 -5.89 12.65
CA GLN A 92 -6.51 -6.91 12.98
C GLN A 92 -5.39 -6.41 13.91
N GLY A 93 -5.19 -5.09 13.99
CA GLY A 93 -4.25 -4.49 14.94
C GLY A 93 -4.75 -4.44 16.39
N GLU A 94 -6.06 -4.65 16.64
CA GLU A 94 -6.65 -4.54 17.97
C GLU A 94 -5.97 -5.44 19.02
N PRO A 95 -5.73 -6.75 18.77
CA PRO A 95 -5.09 -7.60 19.77
C PRO A 95 -3.66 -7.16 20.11
N TRP A 96 -2.91 -6.65 19.12
CA TRP A 96 -1.55 -6.13 19.31
C TRP A 96 -1.55 -4.84 20.13
N VAL A 97 -2.49 -3.92 19.86
CA VAL A 97 -2.66 -2.71 20.69
C VAL A 97 -2.99 -3.08 22.14
N ARG A 98 -3.90 -4.05 22.34
CA ARG A 98 -4.23 -4.54 23.69
C ARG A 98 -3.03 -5.17 24.42
N ALA A 99 -2.05 -5.69 23.68
CA ALA A 99 -0.83 -6.27 24.25
C ALA A 99 0.25 -5.23 24.61
N GLY A 100 0.02 -3.94 24.35
CA GLY A 100 0.95 -2.84 24.68
C GLY A 100 1.42 -2.04 23.47
N GLY A 101 1.07 -2.44 22.25
CA GLY A 101 1.42 -1.74 21.04
C GLY A 101 0.72 -0.38 20.93
N THR A 102 1.35 0.58 20.27
CA THR A 102 0.74 1.90 20.04
C THR A 102 0.40 2.11 18.57
N ALA A 103 -0.87 2.36 18.27
CA ALA A 103 -1.33 2.62 16.91
C ALA A 103 -1.69 4.09 16.69
N VAL A 104 -1.07 4.70 15.68
CA VAL A 104 -1.49 6.00 15.15
C VAL A 104 -2.25 5.73 13.85
N VAL A 105 -3.56 6.00 13.85
CA VAL A 105 -4.44 5.73 12.71
C VAL A 105 -4.82 7.05 12.05
N PHE A 106 -4.52 7.18 10.75
CA PHE A 106 -5.01 8.29 9.94
C PHE A 106 -6.26 7.83 9.18
N LEU A 107 -7.41 8.33 9.62
CA LEU A 107 -8.69 8.12 8.94
C LEU A 107 -8.88 9.21 7.89
N ALA A 108 -9.26 8.81 6.68
CA ALA A 108 -9.68 9.77 5.66
C ALA A 108 -10.94 10.52 6.13
N PRO A 109 -11.10 11.82 5.79
CA PRO A 109 -12.33 12.55 6.08
C PRO A 109 -13.53 11.84 5.43
N GLY A 110 -14.61 11.66 6.19
CA GLY A 110 -15.84 10.97 5.75
C GLY A 110 -15.96 9.49 6.16
N ALA A 111 -14.93 8.90 6.78
CA ALA A 111 -14.92 7.50 7.22
C ALA A 111 -15.92 7.13 8.36
N GLY A 112 -16.90 8.00 8.66
CA GLY A 112 -17.93 7.78 9.68
C GLY A 112 -19.25 8.50 9.42
N GLU A 113 -19.50 8.98 8.19
CA GLU A 113 -20.72 9.76 7.87
C GLU A 113 -21.91 8.91 7.37
N ASP A 114 -21.73 7.61 7.14
CA ASP A 114 -22.83 6.70 6.82
C ASP A 114 -23.25 5.92 8.07
N GLY A 115 -24.10 6.54 8.89
CA GLY A 115 -24.82 5.94 10.02
C GLY A 115 -26.21 5.43 9.63
#